data_AF-A0A8T4A689-F1
#
_entry.id   AF-A0A8T4A689-F1
#
_cell.length_a   1.000
_cell.length_b   1.000
_cell.length_c   1.000
_cell.angle_alpha   90.00
_cell.angle_beta   90.00
_cell.angle_gamma   90.00
#
_symmetry.space_group_name_H-M   'P 1'
#
loop_
_entity.id
_entity.type
_entity.pdbx_description
1 polymer ?
#
loop_
_entity_poly.entity_id
_entity_poly.type
_entity_poly.pdbx_seq_one_letter_code
_entity_poly.pdbx_strand_id
1 'polypeptide(L)'
;MTDIVNKLWGFCHTLRHDGIDYGDYIEQITFLLFLKMANENGVHIPKKYDWNSLKELSGSELLDHYVDTLRALGKETGALGEIYSGALSKFSNPVNLKKLIGL
;
A
#
# COMPACT_ATOMS: atom_id res chain seq x y z
N MET A 1 -7.67 -7.71 15.32
CA MET A 1 -7.70 -7.64 13.84
C MET A 1 -8.56 -6.46 13.33
N THR A 2 -9.47 -5.90 14.14
CA THR A 2 -10.38 -4.77 13.82
C THR A 2 -9.75 -3.37 13.95
N ASP A 3 -8.62 -3.23 14.66
CA ASP A 3 -8.00 -1.92 14.95
C ASP A 3 -7.41 -1.22 13.72
N ILE A 4 -6.81 -1.98 12.80
CA ILE A 4 -6.11 -1.42 11.63
C ILE A 4 -7.09 -0.77 10.65
N VAL A 5 -8.24 -1.43 10.41
CA VAL A 5 -9.29 -0.94 9.52
C VAL A 5 -9.97 0.30 10.10
N ASN A 6 -10.19 0.33 11.42
CA ASN A 6 -10.74 1.50 12.10
C ASN A 6 -9.77 2.69 12.11
N LYS A 7 -8.46 2.45 12.29
CA LYS A 7 -7.43 3.48 12.14
C LYS A 7 -7.34 4.01 10.71
N LEU A 8 -7.41 3.12 9.71
CA LEU A 8 -7.47 3.47 8.28
C LEU A 8 -8.65 4.38 7.98
N TRP A 9 -9.86 4.01 8.43
CA TRP A 9 -11.07 4.81 8.26
C TRP A 9 -10.98 6.17 8.96
N GLY A 10 -10.40 6.23 10.17
CA GLY A 10 -10.12 7.49 10.85
C GLY A 10 -9.14 8.39 10.08
N PHE A 11 -8.18 7.80 9.36
CA PHE A 11 -7.20 8.53 8.56
C PHE A 11 -7.80 9.15 7.29
N CYS A 12 -8.83 8.53 6.73
CA CYS A 12 -9.57 9.06 5.58
C CYS A 12 -10.23 10.40 5.90
N HIS A 13 -10.55 10.68 7.17
CA HIS A 13 -11.08 11.97 7.62
C HIS A 13 -10.02 13.09 7.59
N THR A 14 -8.77 12.78 7.93
CA THR A 14 -7.67 13.75 8.04
C THR A 14 -7.13 14.22 6.69
N LEU A 15 -7.23 13.38 5.65
CA LEU A 15 -6.53 13.59 4.38
C LEU A 15 -7.36 14.26 3.29
N ARG A 16 -8.64 14.54 3.57
CA ARG A 16 -9.51 15.41 2.76
C ARG A 16 -8.87 16.80 2.49
N HIS A 17 -7.90 17.21 3.32
CA HIS A 17 -7.24 18.51 3.23
C HIS A 17 -6.07 18.59 2.24
N ASP A 18 -5.57 17.47 1.69
CA ASP A 18 -4.36 17.43 0.82
C ASP A 18 -4.67 17.48 -0.69
N GLY A 19 -5.93 17.51 -1.10
CA GLY A 19 -6.32 17.68 -2.52
C GLY A 19 -6.23 16.43 -3.41
N ILE A 20 -6.00 15.25 -2.81
CA ILE A 20 -6.10 13.95 -3.49
C ILE A 20 -7.57 13.50 -3.50
N ASP A 21 -8.05 12.94 -4.61
CA ASP A 21 -9.41 12.40 -4.67
C ASP A 21 -9.57 11.24 -3.65
N TYR A 22 -10.64 11.30 -2.87
CA TYR A 22 -10.88 10.35 -1.79
C TYR A 22 -10.90 8.90 -2.31
N GLY A 23 -11.38 8.68 -3.53
CA GLY A 23 -11.41 7.36 -4.16
C GLY A 23 -10.02 6.79 -4.42
N ASP A 24 -9.12 7.60 -5.00
CA ASP A 24 -7.73 7.20 -5.27
C ASP A 24 -7.02 6.83 -3.96
N TYR A 25 -7.23 7.61 -2.89
CA TYR A 25 -6.56 7.33 -1.61
C TYR A 25 -7.04 6.04 -0.94
N ILE A 26 -8.36 5.78 -0.97
CA ILE A 26 -8.94 4.54 -0.44
C ILE A 26 -8.43 3.32 -1.20
N GLU A 27 -8.29 3.43 -2.53
CA GLU A 27 -7.71 2.36 -3.35
C GLU A 27 -6.29 2.03 -2.89
N GLN A 28 -5.44 3.04 -2.73
CA GLN A 28 -4.05 2.84 -2.30
C GLN A 28 -3.93 2.28 -0.88
N ILE A 29 -4.78 2.76 0.03
CA ILE A 29 -4.91 2.20 1.38
C ILE A 29 -5.27 0.72 1.31
N THR A 30 -6.23 0.36 0.45
CA THR A 30 -6.70 -1.02 0.29
C THR A 30 -5.57 -1.93 -0.16
N PHE A 31 -4.77 -1.50 -1.13
CA PHE A 31 -3.56 -2.22 -1.55
C PHE A 31 -2.57 -2.41 -0.40
N LEU A 32 -2.24 -1.36 0.34
CA LEU A 32 -1.33 -1.45 1.49
C LEU A 32 -1.87 -2.41 2.57
N LEU A 33 -3.18 -2.39 2.81
CA LEU A 33 -3.82 -3.28 3.78
C LEU A 33 -3.72 -4.74 3.35
N PHE A 34 -4.02 -5.05 2.08
CA PHE A 34 -3.90 -6.40 1.55
C PHE A 34 -2.46 -6.90 1.61
N LEU A 35 -1.48 -6.05 1.28
CA LEU A 35 -0.07 -6.40 1.36
C LEU A 35 0.35 -6.72 2.81
N LYS A 36 -0.05 -5.88 3.76
CA LYS A 36 0.22 -6.10 5.19
C LYS A 36 -0.44 -7.39 5.69
N MET A 37 -1.70 -7.62 5.35
CA MET A 37 -2.42 -8.84 5.71
C MET A 37 -1.77 -10.07 5.10
N ALA A 38 -1.39 -10.03 3.82
CA ALA A 38 -0.71 -11.13 3.14
C ALA A 38 0.63 -11.46 3.82
N ASN A 39 1.39 -10.44 4.21
CA ASN A 39 2.63 -10.60 4.97
C ASN A 39 2.39 -11.22 6.37
N GLU A 40 1.36 -10.77 7.11
CA GLU A 40 1.03 -11.30 8.44
C GLU A 40 0.45 -12.72 8.40
N ASN A 41 -0.28 -13.09 7.35
CA ASN A 41 -0.86 -14.42 7.16
C ASN A 41 0.11 -15.43 6.52
N GLY A 42 1.35 -15.02 6.22
CA GLY A 42 2.35 -15.90 5.62
C GLY A 42 2.06 -16.28 4.17
N VAL A 43 1.32 -15.45 3.44
CA VAL A 43 1.13 -15.62 1.99
C VAL A 43 2.49 -15.48 1.30
N HIS A 44 2.73 -16.31 0.28
CA HIS A 44 3.95 -16.21 -0.51
C HIS A 44 3.97 -14.89 -1.28
N ILE A 45 4.85 -13.98 -0.85
CA ILE A 45 5.12 -12.70 -1.50
C ILE A 45 6.63 -12.66 -1.76
N PRO A 46 7.08 -12.19 -2.93
CA PRO A 46 8.50 -12.03 -3.16
C PRO A 46 9.09 -11.09 -2.10
N LYS A 47 10.16 -11.52 -1.40
CA LYS A 47 10.81 -10.73 -0.33
C LYS A 47 11.25 -9.33 -0.75
N LYS A 48 11.48 -9.12 -2.04
CA LYS A 48 11.80 -7.78 -2.55
C LYS A 48 10.61 -6.82 -2.43
N TYR A 49 9.39 -7.33 -2.42
CA TYR A 49 8.14 -6.56 -2.51
C TYR A 49 7.22 -6.81 -1.30
N ASP A 50 7.73 -7.39 -0.21
CA ASP A 50 6.96 -7.60 1.01
C ASP A 50 6.83 -6.31 1.84
N TRP A 51 5.96 -6.34 2.83
CA TRP A 51 5.66 -5.18 3.68
C TRP A 51 6.91 -4.57 4.35
N ASN A 52 7.87 -5.39 4.77
CA ASN A 52 9.09 -4.92 5.42
C ASN A 52 9.96 -4.14 4.46
N SER A 53 10.05 -4.57 3.19
CA SER A 53 10.82 -3.85 2.17
C SER A 53 10.34 -2.40 1.99
N LEU A 54 9.02 -2.16 2.02
CA LEU A 54 8.44 -0.81 1.99
C LEU A 54 8.71 -0.04 3.28
N LYS A 55 8.68 -0.72 4.43
CA LYS A 55 8.90 -0.09 5.74
C LYS A 55 10.32 0.44 5.90
N GLU A 56 11.31 -0.20 5.30
CA GLU A 56 12.72 0.21 5.41
C GLU A 56 13.05 1.42 4.52
N LEU A 57 12.33 1.62 3.42
CA LEU A 57 12.58 2.70 2.45
C LEU A 57 11.91 4.03 2.82
N SER A 58 12.45 5.13 2.32
CA SER A 58 11.91 6.49 2.53
C SER A 58 12.14 7.38 1.31
N GLY A 59 11.48 8.54 1.25
CA GLY A 59 11.71 9.50 0.17
C GLY A 59 11.29 8.96 -1.21
N SER A 60 12.00 9.36 -2.26
CA SER A 60 11.74 8.94 -3.64
C SER A 60 11.89 7.43 -3.84
N GLU A 61 12.83 6.79 -3.13
CA GLU A 61 13.05 5.35 -3.19
C GLU A 61 11.80 4.57 -2.74
N LEU A 62 11.08 5.08 -1.74
CA LEU A 62 9.84 4.47 -1.30
C LEU A 62 8.73 4.55 -2.37
N LEU A 63 8.63 5.67 -3.08
CA LEU A 63 7.62 5.82 -4.14
C LEU A 63 7.91 4.89 -5.31
N ASP A 64 9.16 4.86 -5.76
CA ASP A 64 9.61 4.00 -6.86
C ASP A 64 9.41 2.52 -6.51
N HIS A 65 9.83 2.13 -5.31
CA HIS A 65 9.66 0.76 -4.82
C HIS A 65 8.20 0.35 -4.66
N TYR A 66 7.32 1.27 -4.26
CA TYR A 66 5.89 0.99 -4.17
C TYR A 66 5.27 0.76 -5.56
N VAL A 67 5.67 1.55 -6.57
CA VAL A 67 5.25 1.33 -7.96
C VAL A 67 5.70 -0.05 -8.45
N ASP A 68 6.95 -0.42 -8.22
CA ASP A 68 7.46 -1.73 -8.60
C ASP A 68 6.80 -2.88 -7.82
N THR A 69 6.47 -2.66 -6.55
CA THR A 69 5.73 -3.61 -5.73
C THR A 69 4.35 -3.89 -6.33
N LEU A 70 3.55 -2.86 -6.60
CA LEU A 70 2.23 -3.03 -7.23
C LEU A 70 2.33 -3.79 -8.57
N ARG A 71 3.31 -3.41 -9.39
CA ARG A 71 3.55 -4.05 -10.69
C ARG A 71 3.97 -5.51 -10.57
N ALA A 72 4.82 -5.84 -9.59
CA ALA A 72 5.29 -7.20 -9.38
C ALA A 72 4.16 -8.08 -8.85
N LEU A 73 3.41 -7.61 -7.86
CA LEU A 73 2.26 -8.33 -7.30
C LEU A 73 1.16 -8.54 -8.33
N GLY A 74 0.91 -7.58 -9.21
CA GLY A 74 -0.06 -7.72 -10.30
C GLY A 74 0.35 -8.74 -11.38
N LYS A 75 1.61 -9.20 -11.38
CA LYS A 75 2.10 -10.28 -12.26
C LYS A 75 2.10 -11.66 -11.59
N GLU A 76 1.87 -11.72 -10.29
CA GLU A 76 1.76 -12.99 -9.58
C GLU A 76 0.53 -13.77 -10.06
N THR A 77 0.50 -15.07 -9.83
CA THR A 77 -0.67 -15.91 -10.14
C THR A 77 -1.60 -16.02 -8.94
N GLY A 78 -2.90 -16.19 -9.20
CA GLY A 78 -3.92 -16.34 -8.16
C GLY A 78 -4.36 -15.01 -7.55
N ALA A 79 -4.83 -15.04 -6.30
CA ALA A 79 -5.52 -13.92 -5.69
C ALA A 79 -4.67 -12.62 -5.63
N LEU A 80 -3.35 -12.71 -5.44
CA LEU A 80 -2.49 -11.52 -5.47
C LEU A 80 -2.48 -10.88 -6.87
N GLY A 81 -2.28 -11.67 -7.92
CA GLY A 81 -2.35 -11.19 -9.29
C GLY A 81 -3.67 -10.50 -9.61
N GLU A 82 -4.78 -11.09 -9.17
CA GLU A 82 -6.13 -10.56 -9.38
C GLU A 82 -6.36 -9.24 -8.63
N ILE A 83 -5.90 -9.13 -7.37
CA ILE A 83 -6.06 -7.92 -6.55
C ILE A 83 -5.23 -6.76 -7.11
N TYR A 84 -3.99 -7.02 -7.54
CA TYR A 84 -3.05 -5.99 -7.97
C TYR A 84 -2.98 -5.81 -9.49
N SER A 85 -3.85 -6.51 -10.25
CA SER A 85 -3.84 -6.43 -11.71
C SER A 85 -4.12 -5.01 -12.18
N GLY A 86 -3.19 -4.43 -12.92
CA GLY A 86 -3.31 -3.04 -13.40
C GLY A 86 -3.27 -1.97 -12.30
N ALA A 87 -2.88 -2.32 -11.07
CA ALA A 87 -2.75 -1.36 -9.98
C ALA A 87 -1.69 -0.30 -10.31
N LEU A 88 -2.02 0.97 -10.06
CA LEU A 88 -1.13 2.11 -10.27
C LEU A 88 -1.00 2.90 -8.98
N SER A 89 0.22 3.33 -8.65
CA SER A 89 0.43 4.22 -7.53
C SER A 89 -0.19 5.59 -7.81
N LYS A 90 -0.92 6.12 -6.82
CA LYS A 90 -1.46 7.48 -6.82
C LYS A 90 -0.71 8.41 -5.86
N PHE A 91 0.32 7.91 -5.17
CA PHE A 91 1.12 8.74 -4.28
C PHE A 91 2.11 9.59 -5.07
N SER A 92 1.99 10.91 -4.92
CA SER A 92 3.01 11.87 -5.37
C SER A 92 3.93 12.35 -4.24
N ASN A 93 3.49 12.24 -2.99
CA ASN A 93 4.24 12.68 -1.81
C ASN A 93 4.75 11.46 -1.01
N PRO A 94 6.08 11.27 -0.90
CA PRO A 94 6.65 10.13 -0.17
C PRO A 94 6.37 10.17 1.34
N VAL A 95 6.15 11.37 1.90
CA VAL A 95 5.85 11.54 3.33
C VAL A 95 4.49 10.93 3.68
N ASN A 96 3.50 11.11 2.81
CA ASN A 96 2.15 10.58 3.01
C ASN A 96 2.16 9.03 2.97
N LEU A 97 2.85 8.45 1.98
CA LEU A 97 3.03 7.00 1.88
C LEU A 97 3.78 6.44 3.09
N LYS A 98 4.88 7.08 3.52
CA LYS A 98 5.64 6.64 4.70
C LYS A 98 4.80 6.70 5.98
N LYS A 99 3.97 7.73 6.12
CA LYS A 99 3.06 7.89 7.26
C LYS A 99 2.05 6.74 7.33
N LEU A 100 1.50 6.31 6.19
CA LEU A 100 0.59 5.16 6.14
C LEU A 100 1.27 3.84 6.53
N ILE A 101 2.49 3.61 6.04
CA ILE A 101 3.24 2.38 6.32
C ILE A 101 3.70 2.32 7.79
N GLY A 102 3.90 3.47 8.42
CA GLY A 102 4.33 3.59 9.81
C GLY A 102 3.23 3.48 10.88
N LEU A 103 1.96 3.34 10.49
CA LEU A 103 0.80 3.22 11.40
C LEU A 103 0.62 1.81 11.98
#